data_AF-A0A936M9X1-F1
#
_entry.id   AF-A0A936M9X1-F1
#
_cell.length_a   1.000
_cell.length_b   1.000
_cell.length_c   1.000
_cell.angle_alpha   90.00
_cell.angle_beta   90.00
_cell.angle_gamma   90.00
#
_symmetry.space_group_name_H-M   'P 1'
#
loop_
_entity.id
_entity.type
_entity.pdbx_description
1 polymer ?
#
loop_
_entity_poly.entity_id
_entity_poly.type
_entity_poly.pdbx_seq_one_letter_code
_entity_poly.pdbx_strand_id
1 'polypeptide(L)' 'MTQSRAEKYVHAKTGSMNNVSTICGYVTTRDIEQLAFSIMVNGYTVPENIVHNLQDLICMRLSSFSRKQ' A
#
# COMPACT_ATOMS: atom_id res chain seq x y z
N MET A 1 5.13 8.39 0.65
CA MET A 1 4.05 8.39 1.67
C MET A 1 3.95 9.61 2.61
N THR A 2 4.98 10.42 2.83
CA THR A 2 4.95 11.56 3.79
C THR A 2 3.90 12.62 3.44
N GLN A 3 3.22 13.16 4.45
CA GLN A 3 2.09 14.11 4.38
C GLN A 3 0.80 13.57 3.73
N SER A 4 0.70 12.25 3.50
CA SER A 4 -0.51 11.63 2.96
C SER A 4 -1.38 11.03 4.06
N ARG A 5 -2.68 10.82 3.78
CA ARG A 5 -3.55 10.03 4.69
C ARG A 5 -2.99 8.62 4.93
N ALA A 6 -2.19 8.05 4.03
CA ALA A 6 -1.63 6.72 4.28
C ALA A 6 -0.62 6.71 5.44
N GLU A 7 0.07 7.83 5.71
CA GLU A 7 1.18 7.89 6.67
C GLU A 7 0.81 7.45 8.09
N LYS A 8 -0.38 7.80 8.56
CA LYS A 8 -0.85 7.48 9.92
C LYS A 8 -1.86 6.33 9.98
N TYR A 9 -2.41 5.95 8.83
CA TYR A 9 -3.56 5.06 8.78
C TYR A 9 -3.25 3.72 8.10
N VAL A 10 -2.05 3.54 7.56
CA VAL A 10 -1.55 2.27 7.02
C VAL A 10 -0.57 1.65 8.02
N HIS A 11 -0.90 0.47 8.51
CA HIS A 11 -0.02 -0.34 9.35
C HIS A 11 0.27 -1.64 8.60
N ALA A 12 1.50 -1.78 8.11
CA ALA A 12 1.87 -2.88 7.25
C ALA A 12 3.29 -3.35 7.46
N LYS A 13 3.54 -4.61 7.09
CA LYS A 13 4.86 -5.22 7.03
C LYS A 13 5.33 -5.28 5.58
N THR A 14 6.56 -4.84 5.36
CA THR A 14 7.26 -4.93 4.07
C THR A 14 8.06 -6.23 3.98
N GLY A 15 8.22 -6.73 2.75
CA GLY A 15 9.13 -7.82 2.40
C GLY A 15 9.72 -7.58 1.01
N SER A 16 11.04 -7.67 0.88
CA SER A 16 11.77 -7.47 -0.38
C SER A 16 12.78 -8.59 -0.60
N MET A 17 12.90 -9.02 -1.86
CA MET A 17 13.86 -9.99 -2.38
C MET A 17 14.20 -9.62 -3.84
N ASN A 18 15.17 -10.30 -4.46
CA ASN A 18 15.49 -10.06 -5.87
C ASN A 18 14.24 -10.20 -6.76
N ASN A 19 13.90 -9.12 -7.45
CA ASN A 19 12.74 -9.02 -8.34
C ASN A 19 11.39 -9.31 -7.65
N VAL A 20 11.32 -9.20 -6.32
CA VAL A 20 10.11 -9.43 -5.52
C VAL A 20 9.95 -8.34 -4.47
N SER A 21 8.80 -7.70 -4.43
CA SER A 21 8.48 -6.70 -3.40
C SER A 21 7.03 -6.85 -2.96
N THR A 22 6.84 -6.88 -1.65
CA THR A 22 5.58 -7.21 -0.99
C THR A 22 5.30 -6.27 0.17
N ILE A 23 4.03 -5.95 0.37
CA ILE A 23 3.54 -5.20 1.52
C ILE A 23 2.16 -5.72 1.91
N CYS A 24 1.97 -6.06 3.18
CA CYS A 24 0.69 -6.55 3.68
C CYS A 24 0.37 -5.94 5.04
N GLY A 25 -0.92 -5.75 5.32
CA GLY A 25 -1.34 -5.15 6.57
C GLY A 25 -2.77 -4.63 6.53
N TYR A 26 -2.99 -3.59 7.33
CA TYR A 26 -4.30 -2.97 7.49
C TYR A 26 -4.25 -1.49 7.16
N VAL A 27 -5.35 -0.98 6.62
CA VAL A 27 -5.54 0.44 6.33
C VAL A 27 -6.90 0.89 6.83
N THR A 28 -6.92 2.03 7.52
CA THR A 28 -8.17 2.70 7.88
C THR A 28 -8.58 3.65 6.75
N THR A 29 -9.78 3.43 6.21
CA THR A 29 -10.36 4.19 5.09
C THR A 29 -10.88 5.56 5.52
N ARG A 30 -11.38 6.36 4.57
CA ARG A 30 -12.02 7.65 4.87
C ARG A 30 -13.28 7.50 5.72
N ASP A 31 -14.01 6.41 5.52
CA ASP A 31 -15.26 6.12 6.24
C ASP A 31 -15.04 5.43 7.58
N ILE A 32 -13.79 5.38 8.07
CA ILE A 32 -13.40 4.75 9.34
C ILE A 32 -13.59 3.22 9.31
N GLU A 33 -13.75 2.62 8.13
CA GLU A 33 -13.70 1.17 7.94
C GLU A 33 -12.24 0.70 7.90
N GLN A 34 -11.92 -0.42 8.57
CA GLN A 34 -10.63 -1.08 8.47
C GLN A 34 -10.64 -2.09 7.31
N LEU A 35 -9.70 -1.97 6.38
CA LEU A 35 -9.49 -2.93 5.30
C LEU A 35 -8.18 -3.69 5.54
N ALA A 36 -8.23 -5.00 5.33
CA ALA A 36 -7.04 -5.83 5.19
C ALA A 36 -6.57 -5.81 3.73
N PHE A 37 -5.27 -5.74 3.51
CA PHE A 37 -4.68 -5.79 2.18
C PHE A 37 -3.40 -6.63 2.15
N SER A 38 -3.12 -7.20 0.98
CA SER A 38 -1.88 -7.90 0.69
C SER A 38 -1.51 -7.61 -0.76
N ILE A 39 -0.37 -6.96 -0.96
CA ILE A 39 0.15 -6.59 -2.28
C ILE A 39 1.43 -7.37 -2.49
N MET A 40 1.45 -8.20 -3.54
CA MET A 40 2.61 -9.01 -3.91
C MET A 40 2.97 -8.72 -5.35
N VAL A 41 4.19 -8.22 -5.57
CA VAL A 41 4.74 -7.96 -6.90
C VAL A 41 5.94 -8.87 -7.10
N ASN A 42 5.80 -9.84 -7.99
CA ASN A 42 6.81 -10.84 -8.28
C ASN A 42 7.31 -10.72 -9.72
N GLY A 43 8.59 -11.05 -9.95
CA GLY A 43 9.17 -11.13 -11.29
C GLY A 43 9.25 -9.78 -12.01
N TYR A 44 9.32 -8.67 -11.27
CA TYR A 44 9.43 -7.35 -11.90
C TYR A 44 10.81 -7.15 -12.53
N THR A 45 10.86 -6.59 -13.73
CA THR A 45 12.10 -6.29 -14.47
C THR A 45 12.51 -4.82 -14.37
N VAL A 46 11.71 -4.02 -13.69
CA VAL A 46 11.93 -2.58 -13.49
C VAL A 46 12.72 -2.30 -12.19
N PRO A 47 13.27 -1.09 -12.00
CA PRO A 47 13.87 -0.71 -10.73
C PRO A 47 12.88 -0.86 -9.55
N GLU A 48 13.37 -1.34 -8.41
CA GLU A 48 12.58 -1.58 -7.19
C GLU A 48 11.82 -0.31 -6.72
N ASN A 49 12.41 0.87 -6.91
CA ASN A 49 11.77 2.14 -6.58
C ASN A 49 10.43 2.35 -7.31
N ILE A 50 10.28 1.88 -8.55
CA ILE A 50 9.01 2.00 -9.29
C ILE A 50 7.94 1.15 -8.62
N VAL A 51 8.31 -0.05 -8.17
CA VAL A 51 7.40 -0.98 -7.49
C VAL A 51 7.00 -0.45 -6.11
N HIS A 52 7.93 0.13 -5.36
CA HIS A 52 7.63 0.80 -4.09
C HIS A 52 6.69 2.00 -4.28
N ASN A 53 6.91 2.82 -5.31
CA ASN A 53 5.99 3.92 -5.62
C ASN A 53 4.60 3.41 -5.99
N LEU A 54 4.49 2.29 -6.72
CA LEU A 54 3.21 1.67 -7.04
C LEU A 54 2.49 1.20 -5.76
N GLN A 55 3.20 0.53 -4.85
CA GLN A 55 2.66 0.10 -3.56
C GLN A 55 2.17 1.30 -2.73
N ASP A 56 2.95 2.37 -2.66
CA ASP A 56 2.59 3.63 -2.01
C ASP A 56 1.29 4.22 -2.58
N LEU A 57 1.17 4.26 -3.91
CA LEU A 57 -0.02 4.77 -4.61
C LEU A 57 -1.27 3.96 -4.28
N ILE A 58 -1.16 2.63 -4.23
CA ILE A 58 -2.27 1.74 -3.85
C ILE A 58 -2.69 2.01 -2.41
N CYS A 59 -1.75 2.08 -1.47
CA CYS A 59 -2.01 2.39 -0.06
C CYS A 59 -2.67 3.78 0.13
N MET A 60 -2.22 4.79 -0.62
CA MET A 60 -2.85 6.11 -0.64
C MET A 60 -4.28 6.07 -1.19
N ARG A 61 -4.54 5.25 -2.20
CA ARG A 61 -5.89 5.07 -2.74
C ARG A 61 -6.81 4.37 -1.74
N LEU A 62 -6.34 3.32 -1.08
CA LEU A 62 -7.10 2.58 -0.06
C LEU A 62 -7.41 3.47 1.16
N SER A 63 -6.46 4.25 1.65
CA SER A 63 -6.70 5.18 2.78
C SER A 63 -7.69 6.31 2.45
N SER A 64 -7.87 6.61 1.16
CA SER A 64 -8.82 7.61 0.66
C SER A 64 -10.15 7.00 0.19
N PHE A 65 -10.29 5.68 0.26
CA PHE A 65 -11.50 4.98 -0.15
C PHE A 65 -12.69 5.38 0.72
N SER A 66 -13.86 5.53 0.08
CA SER A 66 -15.15 5.78 0.71
C SER A 66 -16.21 4.95 -0.01
N ARG A 67 -17.03 4.23 0.74
CA ARG A 67 -18.07 3.32 0.25
C ARG A 67 -19.38 4.05 -0.02
N LYS A 68 -19.64 5.16 0.67
CA LYS A 68 -20.88 5.95 0.56
C LYS A 68 -20.77 7.06 -0.51
N GLN A 69 -20.40 6.69 -1.73
CA GLN A 69 -20.54 7.59 -2.89
C GLN A 69 -21.97 7.60 -3.42
#